data_AF-A0A7C4W3M4-F1
#
_entry.id   AF-A0A7C4W3M4-F1
#
_cell.length_a   1.000
_cell.length_b   1.000
_cell.length_c   1.000
_cell.angle_alpha   90.00
_cell.angle_beta   90.00
_cell.angle_gamma   90.00
#
_symmetry.space_group_name_H-M   'P 1'
#
loop_
_entity.id
_entity.type
_entity.pdbx_description
1 polymer ?
#
loop_
_entity_poly.entity_id
_entity_poly.type
_entity_poly.pdbx_seq_one_letter_code
_entity_poly.pdbx_strand_id
1 'polypeptide(L)'
;MSERRLKMRFLDGVNVTYVKKSEKEKLKRFISEVSKFDTTLSFQPLNSPVYGSYRVELYEIDEEREKIPAIKLTVFVSASDPIDWLMKHDDQVNMSLDEAVHVVDTEILEISEKENILSLSLEQHKIYAFVSKTRTANMSLREMVLEVLKKFFREEFGIEFSEEEYELELHPELSDYFL
;
A
#
# COMPACT_ATOMS: atom_id res chain seq x y z
N MET A 1 31.74 -17.32 -4.25
CA MET A 1 31.05 -16.43 -3.30
C MET A 1 29.71 -16.09 -3.94
N SER A 2 28.61 -16.54 -3.34
CA SER A 2 27.27 -16.27 -3.86
C SER A 2 26.98 -14.78 -3.68
N GLU A 3 26.77 -14.04 -4.77
CA GLU A 3 26.13 -12.73 -4.70
C GLU A 3 24.77 -12.95 -4.02
N ARG A 4 24.63 -12.48 -2.78
CA ARG A 4 23.30 -12.33 -2.17
C ARG A 4 22.61 -11.26 -2.99
N ARG A 5 21.69 -11.67 -3.86
CA ARG A 5 20.89 -10.77 -4.67
C ARG A 5 20.18 -9.78 -3.77
N LEU A 6 20.40 -8.51 -4.07
CA LEU A 6 19.69 -7.37 -3.52
C LEU A 6 18.22 -7.54 -3.89
N LYS A 7 17.36 -7.61 -2.89
CA LYS A 7 15.95 -7.88 -3.09
C LYS A 7 15.21 -7.13 -2.00
N MET A 8 14.53 -6.08 -2.45
CA MET A 8 13.47 -5.42 -1.73
C MET A 8 12.60 -6.47 -1.04
N ARG A 9 12.50 -6.37 0.28
CA ARG A 9 11.89 -7.41 1.11
C ARG A 9 10.45 -7.03 1.42
N PHE A 10 9.49 -7.84 0.98
CA PHE A 10 8.13 -7.74 1.46
C PHE A 10 8.09 -8.03 2.97
N LEU A 11 7.52 -7.11 3.74
CA LEU A 11 7.36 -7.24 5.19
C LEU A 11 5.99 -7.82 5.53
N ASP A 12 4.92 -7.13 5.15
CA ASP A 12 3.54 -7.53 5.44
C ASP A 12 2.53 -6.77 4.56
N GLY A 13 1.31 -7.30 4.51
CA GLY A 13 0.12 -6.67 3.96
C GLY A 13 -0.91 -6.42 5.06
N VAL A 14 -1.33 -5.18 5.25
CA VAL A 14 -2.29 -4.78 6.29
C VAL A 14 -3.50 -4.13 5.66
N ASN A 15 -4.69 -4.64 5.95
CA ASN A 15 -5.92 -3.93 5.60
C ASN A 15 -6.15 -2.85 6.65
N VAL A 16 -6.25 -1.62 6.17
CA VAL A 16 -6.35 -0.40 6.96
C VAL A 16 -7.67 0.27 6.66
N THR A 17 -8.50 0.45 7.69
CA THR A 17 -9.69 1.29 7.60
C THR A 17 -9.53 2.48 8.54
N TYR A 18 -9.72 3.69 8.02
CA TYR A 18 -9.78 4.90 8.83
C TYR A 18 -11.12 5.59 8.67
N VAL A 19 -11.57 6.24 9.75
CA VAL A 19 -12.75 7.11 9.73
C VAL A 19 -12.51 8.33 10.61
N LYS A 20 -12.86 9.52 10.11
CA LYS A 20 -12.82 10.74 10.91
C LYS A 20 -13.85 10.64 12.02
N LYS A 21 -13.43 10.76 13.28
CA LYS A 21 -14.30 10.54 14.46
C LYS A 21 -15.55 11.41 14.44
N SER A 22 -15.45 12.64 13.94
CA SER A 22 -16.58 13.56 13.81
C SER A 22 -17.67 13.09 12.82
N GLU A 23 -17.33 12.19 11.90
CA GLU A 23 -18.24 11.69 10.85
C GLU A 23 -18.68 10.24 11.09
N LYS A 24 -18.01 9.50 11.98
CA LYS A 24 -18.27 8.07 12.24
C LYS A 24 -19.76 7.77 12.50
N GLU A 25 -20.39 8.50 13.41
CA GLU A 25 -21.79 8.27 13.76
C GLU A 25 -22.74 8.62 12.60
N LYS A 26 -22.39 9.59 11.76
CA LYS A 26 -23.19 9.94 10.58
C LYS A 26 -23.09 8.85 9.52
N LEU A 27 -21.87 8.34 9.25
CA LEU A 27 -21.64 7.23 8.33
C LEU A 27 -22.35 5.96 8.78
N LYS A 28 -22.27 5.64 10.08
CA LYS A 28 -22.95 4.46 10.65
C LYS A 28 -24.47 4.55 10.47
N ARG A 29 -25.06 5.72 10.72
CA ARG A 29 -26.50 5.95 10.47
C ARG A 29 -26.84 5.82 8.98
N PHE A 30 -26.05 6.42 8.11
CA PHE A 30 -26.27 6.34 6.66
C PHE A 30 -26.25 4.89 6.17
N ILE A 31 -25.21 4.12 6.50
CA ILE A 31 -25.10 2.69 6.11
C ILE A 31 -26.27 1.88 6.69
N SER A 32 -26.67 2.16 7.94
CA SER A 32 -27.82 1.49 8.56
C SER A 32 -29.16 1.83 7.91
N GLU A 33 -29.34 3.01 7.32
CA GLU A 33 -30.55 3.33 6.56
C GLU A 33 -30.51 2.68 5.18
N VAL A 34 -29.34 2.68 4.52
CA VAL A 34 -29.13 2.03 3.23
C VAL A 34 -29.38 0.52 3.33
N SER A 35 -28.96 -0.13 4.41
CA SER A 35 -29.16 -1.57 4.61
C SER A 35 -30.62 -1.98 4.83
N LYS A 36 -31.53 -1.04 5.11
CA LYS A 36 -32.98 -1.31 5.21
C LYS A 36 -33.65 -1.38 3.85
N PHE A 37 -33.02 -0.89 2.79
CA PHE A 37 -33.53 -1.09 1.45
C PHE A 37 -33.30 -2.55 1.09
N ASP A 38 -34.39 -3.27 0.82
CA ASP A 38 -34.34 -4.65 0.35
C ASP A 38 -33.85 -4.67 -1.10
N THR A 39 -32.54 -4.56 -1.26
CA THR A 39 -31.86 -4.50 -2.54
C THR A 39 -30.66 -5.43 -2.55
N THR A 40 -30.35 -5.96 -3.72
CA THR A 40 -29.14 -6.77 -3.96
C THR A 40 -27.91 -5.90 -4.25
N LEU A 41 -28.06 -4.57 -4.25
CA LEU A 41 -26.97 -3.63 -4.49
C LEU A 41 -26.00 -3.61 -3.32
N SER A 42 -24.71 -3.69 -3.62
CA SER A 42 -23.63 -3.49 -2.65
C SER A 42 -23.20 -2.03 -2.67
N PHE A 43 -23.11 -1.42 -1.48
CA PHE A 43 -22.68 -0.04 -1.30
C PHE A 43 -21.35 -0.03 -0.56
N GLN A 44 -20.35 0.62 -1.15
CA GLN A 44 -19.06 0.87 -0.52
C GLN A 44 -18.77 2.38 -0.57
N PRO A 45 -18.41 3.00 0.56
CA PRO A 45 -18.00 4.40 0.53
C PRO A 45 -16.71 4.54 -0.29
N LEU A 46 -16.63 5.59 -1.09
CA LEU A 46 -15.40 5.92 -1.80
C LEU A 46 -14.35 6.44 -0.80
N ASN A 47 -13.09 6.09 -1.07
CA ASN A 47 -11.97 6.56 -0.26
C ASN A 47 -11.85 8.09 -0.35
N SER A 48 -11.60 8.73 0.80
CA SER A 48 -11.60 10.18 0.97
C SER A 48 -10.85 10.57 2.25
N PRO A 49 -10.62 11.87 2.53
CA PRO A 49 -10.11 12.30 3.83
C PRO A 49 -11.00 11.93 5.02
N VAL A 50 -12.28 11.60 4.80
CA VAL A 50 -13.24 11.31 5.88
C VAL A 50 -13.30 9.82 6.22
N TYR A 51 -13.19 8.98 5.21
CA TYR A 51 -13.22 7.53 5.33
C TYR A 51 -12.36 6.93 4.23
N GLY A 52 -11.58 5.90 4.55
CA GLY A 52 -10.89 5.12 3.54
C GLY A 52 -10.61 3.72 4.01
N SER A 53 -10.64 2.79 3.06
CA SER A 53 -10.24 1.40 3.20
C SER A 53 -9.17 1.10 2.17
N TYR A 54 -7.98 0.75 2.64
CA TYR A 54 -6.82 0.46 1.82
C TYR A 54 -6.10 -0.79 2.29
N ARG A 55 -5.53 -1.55 1.36
CA ARG A 55 -4.49 -2.52 1.65
C ARG A 55 -3.13 -1.82 1.59
N VAL A 56 -2.42 -1.78 2.69
CA VAL A 56 -1.04 -1.25 2.76
C VAL A 56 -0.08 -2.41 2.63
N GLU A 57 0.77 -2.39 1.61
CA GLU A 57 1.85 -3.37 1.42
C GLU A 57 3.18 -2.71 1.72
N LEU A 58 3.90 -3.27 2.70
CA LEU A 58 5.16 -2.72 3.19
C LEU A 58 6.33 -3.46 2.55
N TYR A 59 7.21 -2.70 1.90
CA TYR A 59 8.41 -3.18 1.26
C TYR A 59 9.63 -2.51 1.87
N GLU A 60 10.47 -3.28 2.54
CA GLU A 60 11.70 -2.80 3.14
C GLU A 60 12.82 -2.66 2.10
N ILE A 61 13.49 -1.51 2.14
CA ILE A 61 14.65 -1.17 1.31
C ILE A 61 15.88 -1.05 2.21
N ASP A 62 16.93 -1.80 1.90
CA ASP A 62 18.25 -1.64 2.52
C ASP A 62 19.02 -0.54 1.79
N GLU A 63 18.93 0.70 2.27
CA GLU A 63 19.42 1.88 1.54
C GLU A 63 20.95 1.91 1.34
N GLU A 64 21.69 1.12 2.12
CA GLU A 64 23.14 0.97 1.95
C GLU A 64 23.49 0.12 0.72
N ARG A 65 22.53 -0.65 0.22
CA ARG A 65 22.77 -1.70 -0.77
C ARG A 65 21.83 -1.62 -1.96
N GLU A 66 20.66 -1.03 -1.82
CA GLU A 66 19.57 -1.04 -2.78
C GLU A 66 19.21 0.38 -3.23
N LYS A 67 18.70 0.50 -4.45
CA LYS A 67 18.13 1.76 -4.95
C LYS A 67 16.67 1.83 -4.59
N ILE A 68 16.23 3.02 -4.16
CA ILE A 68 14.82 3.29 -3.89
C ILE A 68 14.07 3.35 -5.24
N PRO A 69 12.92 2.67 -5.37
CA PRO A 69 12.09 2.79 -6.57
C PRO A 69 11.63 4.24 -6.77
N ALA A 70 11.90 4.78 -7.96
CA ALA A 70 11.56 6.15 -8.34
C ALA A 70 10.53 6.22 -9.47
N ILE A 71 10.28 5.10 -10.14
CA ILE A 71 9.41 5.02 -11.32
C ILE A 71 8.62 3.72 -11.22
N LYS A 72 7.31 3.83 -11.43
CA LYS A 72 6.43 2.69 -11.63
C LYS A 72 5.92 2.70 -13.07
N LEU A 73 5.93 1.52 -13.68
CA LEU A 73 5.50 1.31 -15.06
C LEU A 73 4.39 0.28 -15.08
N THR A 74 3.28 0.61 -15.76
CA THR A 74 2.24 -0.36 -16.09
C THR A 74 2.43 -0.77 -17.54
N VAL A 75 2.64 -2.07 -17.79
CA VAL A 75 3.02 -2.58 -19.10
C VAL A 75 2.14 -3.73 -19.56
N PHE A 76 1.99 -3.87 -20.89
CA PHE A 76 1.51 -5.09 -21.51
C PHE A 76 2.68 -5.99 -21.87
N VAL A 77 2.64 -7.24 -21.41
CA VAL A 77 3.60 -8.28 -21.74
C VAL A 77 2.91 -9.32 -22.63
N SER A 78 3.61 -9.80 -23.66
CA SER A 78 3.12 -10.89 -24.51
C SER A 78 3.75 -12.21 -24.08
N ALA A 79 3.00 -13.02 -23.32
CA ALA A 79 3.40 -14.36 -22.91
C ALA A 79 2.49 -15.42 -23.56
N SER A 80 3.06 -16.51 -24.07
CA SER A 80 2.29 -17.64 -24.63
C SER A 80 1.43 -18.34 -23.57
N ASP A 81 1.95 -18.42 -22.33
CA ASP A 81 1.29 -19.03 -21.17
C ASP A 81 1.39 -18.08 -19.96
N PRO A 82 0.42 -17.18 -19.76
CA PRO A 82 0.55 -16.07 -18.80
C PRO A 82 0.61 -16.52 -17.34
N ILE A 83 -0.08 -17.61 -16.97
CA ILE A 83 -0.06 -18.14 -15.60
C ILE A 83 1.32 -18.74 -15.28
N ASP A 84 1.87 -19.56 -16.17
CA ASP A 84 3.21 -20.13 -15.99
C ASP A 84 4.27 -19.03 -16.00
N TRP A 85 4.09 -18.00 -16.83
CA TRP A 85 4.96 -16.83 -16.84
C TRP A 85 4.90 -16.09 -15.50
N LEU A 86 3.71 -15.83 -14.95
CA LEU A 86 3.53 -15.22 -13.62
C LEU A 86 4.18 -16.04 -12.50
N MET A 87 3.98 -17.37 -12.50
CA MET A 87 4.54 -18.26 -11.47
C MET A 87 6.06 -18.42 -11.58
N LYS A 88 6.64 -18.32 -12.78
CA LYS A 88 8.10 -18.32 -13.00
C LYS A 88 8.75 -16.99 -12.61
N HIS A 89 7.99 -15.90 -12.72
CA HIS A 89 8.40 -14.54 -12.35
C HIS A 89 7.78 -14.10 -11.02
N ASP A 90 7.57 -15.03 -10.08
CA ASP A 90 7.22 -14.76 -8.67
C ASP A 90 8.24 -13.79 -8.00
N ASP A 91 9.37 -13.58 -8.67
CA ASP A 91 10.30 -12.47 -8.47
C ASP A 91 10.09 -11.35 -9.52
N GLN A 92 8.94 -10.65 -9.45
CA GLN A 92 8.57 -9.55 -10.38
C GLN A 92 9.65 -8.43 -10.46
N VAL A 93 10.60 -8.43 -9.53
CA VAL A 93 11.76 -7.53 -9.42
C VAL A 93 12.76 -7.68 -10.58
N ASN A 94 12.78 -8.83 -11.29
CA ASN A 94 13.79 -9.11 -12.33
C ASN A 94 13.23 -9.25 -13.75
N MET A 95 12.02 -8.73 -14.01
CA MET A 95 11.47 -8.71 -15.36
C MET A 95 12.32 -7.81 -16.27
N SER A 96 12.83 -8.36 -17.38
CA SER A 96 13.43 -7.51 -18.41
C SER A 96 12.33 -6.71 -19.10
N LEU A 97 12.52 -5.40 -19.25
CA LEU A 97 11.65 -4.54 -20.05
C LEU A 97 11.59 -4.97 -21.53
N ASP A 98 12.52 -5.81 -21.98
CA ASP A 98 12.52 -6.36 -23.34
C ASP A 98 11.29 -7.23 -23.65
N GLU A 99 10.60 -7.74 -22.62
CA GLU A 99 9.34 -8.50 -22.78
C GLU A 99 8.09 -7.59 -22.79
N ALA A 100 8.25 -6.31 -22.46
CA ALA A 100 7.16 -5.34 -22.49
C ALA A 100 6.89 -4.89 -23.93
N VAL A 101 5.68 -5.17 -24.42
CA VAL A 101 5.24 -4.79 -25.77
C VAL A 101 4.77 -3.35 -25.81
N HIS A 102 4.23 -2.84 -24.70
CA HIS A 102 3.73 -1.48 -24.60
C HIS A 102 3.70 -1.00 -23.14
N VAL A 103 4.10 0.25 -22.91
CA VAL A 103 3.93 0.95 -21.63
C VAL A 103 2.61 1.70 -21.69
N VAL A 104 1.68 1.34 -20.80
CA VAL A 104 0.32 1.90 -20.71
C VAL A 104 0.30 3.15 -19.84
N ASP A 105 1.08 3.13 -18.76
CA ASP A 105 1.13 4.21 -17.79
C ASP A 105 2.50 4.31 -17.13
N THR A 106 2.86 5.51 -16.69
CA THR A 106 4.12 5.81 -16.01
C THR A 106 3.87 6.78 -14.87
N GLU A 107 4.27 6.36 -13.67
CA GLU A 107 4.15 7.13 -12.44
C GLU A 107 5.56 7.44 -11.92
N ILE A 108 5.87 8.72 -11.70
CA ILE A 108 7.09 9.15 -11.02
C ILE A 108 6.79 9.21 -9.54
N LEU A 109 7.59 8.50 -8.75
CA LEU A 109 7.40 8.39 -7.30
C LEU A 109 8.23 9.46 -6.60
N GLU A 110 7.61 10.19 -5.66
CA GLU A 110 8.33 11.12 -4.80
C GLU A 110 9.14 10.34 -3.76
N ILE A 111 10.43 10.65 -3.66
CA ILE A 111 11.35 9.98 -2.74
C ILE A 111 11.79 10.95 -1.65
N SER A 112 11.67 10.51 -0.39
CA SER A 112 12.17 11.21 0.79
C SER A 112 13.15 10.31 1.56
N GLU A 113 14.44 10.43 1.27
CA GLU A 113 15.52 9.67 1.93
C GLU A 113 15.68 10.00 3.43
N LYS A 114 14.96 11.02 3.90
CA LYS A 114 15.00 11.50 5.29
C LYS A 114 13.84 10.96 6.14
N GLU A 115 12.84 10.35 5.51
CA GLU A 115 11.64 9.83 6.18
C GLU A 115 11.76 8.31 6.45
N ASN A 116 10.91 7.83 7.35
CA ASN A 116 10.74 6.38 7.60
C ASN A 116 10.13 5.67 6.38
N ILE A 117 9.20 6.36 5.71
CA ILE A 117 8.57 5.92 4.48
C ILE A 117 9.23 6.68 3.33
N LEU A 118 10.06 5.97 2.58
CA LEU A 118 10.90 6.53 1.54
C LEU A 118 10.06 6.99 0.35
N SER A 119 9.03 6.23 -0.01
CA SER A 119 8.13 6.55 -1.12
C SER A 119 6.81 5.78 -1.01
N LEU A 120 5.77 6.30 -1.65
CA LEU A 120 4.46 5.68 -1.78
C LEU A 120 4.09 5.54 -3.26
N SER A 121 3.38 4.48 -3.61
CA SER A 121 2.64 4.39 -4.87
C SER A 121 1.22 3.91 -4.62
N LEU A 122 0.27 4.51 -5.31
CA LEU A 122 -1.15 4.27 -5.11
C LEU A 122 -1.76 3.49 -6.28
N GLU A 123 -2.58 2.50 -5.96
CA GLU A 123 -3.41 1.78 -6.92
C GLU A 123 -4.79 1.54 -6.34
N GLN A 124 -5.80 2.30 -6.78
CA GLN A 124 -7.22 2.20 -6.38
C GLN A 124 -7.48 1.99 -4.87
N HIS A 125 -7.31 0.77 -4.35
CA HIS A 125 -7.51 0.38 -2.96
C HIS A 125 -6.23 -0.16 -2.28
N LYS A 126 -5.06 0.12 -2.84
CA LYS A 126 -3.78 -0.36 -2.35
C LYS A 126 -2.76 0.78 -2.30
N ILE A 127 -1.96 0.75 -1.24
CA ILE A 127 -0.82 1.64 -1.03
C ILE A 127 0.43 0.77 -0.95
N TYR A 128 1.32 0.91 -1.93
CA TYR A 128 2.66 0.35 -1.90
C TYR A 128 3.55 1.31 -1.14
N ALA A 129 4.08 0.88 0.00
CA ALA A 129 4.91 1.70 0.86
C ALA A 129 6.34 1.15 0.91
N PHE A 130 7.29 1.93 0.42
CA PHE A 130 8.72 1.61 0.48
C PHE A 130 9.29 2.19 1.76
N VAL A 131 9.77 1.34 2.67
CA VAL A 131 10.20 1.71 4.01
C VAL A 131 11.71 1.59 4.19
N SER A 132 12.26 2.52 4.95
CA SER A 132 13.68 2.58 5.30
C SER A 132 14.05 1.47 6.28
N LYS A 133 14.86 0.49 5.88
CA LYS A 133 15.33 -0.56 6.79
C LYS A 133 16.04 0.02 8.00
N THR A 134 16.87 1.04 7.79
CA THR A 134 17.68 1.62 8.86
C THR A 134 16.84 2.37 9.88
N ARG A 135 15.80 3.10 9.45
CA ARG A 135 14.96 3.94 10.32
C ARG A 135 13.78 3.18 10.92
N THR A 136 13.28 2.15 10.25
CA THR A 136 12.13 1.36 10.73
C THR A 136 12.51 0.07 11.46
N ALA A 137 13.80 -0.20 11.67
CA ALA A 137 14.31 -1.45 12.27
C ALA A 137 13.66 -1.82 13.62
N ASN A 138 13.25 -0.83 14.41
CA ASN A 138 12.65 -1.03 15.73
C ASN A 138 11.16 -0.65 15.78
N MET A 139 10.54 -0.38 14.64
CA MET A 139 9.12 -0.02 14.57
C MET A 139 8.27 -1.28 14.51
N SER A 140 7.17 -1.28 15.25
CA SER A 140 6.09 -2.24 15.08
C SER A 140 5.36 -2.03 13.76
N LEU A 141 4.64 -3.06 13.31
CA LEU A 141 3.81 -2.99 12.11
C LEU A 141 2.83 -1.82 12.15
N ARG A 142 2.18 -1.61 13.30
CA ARG A 142 1.26 -0.48 13.52
C ARG A 142 1.96 0.86 13.35
N GLU A 143 3.14 1.04 13.95
CA GLU A 143 3.90 2.29 13.84
C GLU A 143 4.30 2.57 12.39
N MET A 144 4.72 1.54 11.63
CA MET A 144 4.99 1.69 10.20
C MET A 144 3.74 2.09 9.42
N VAL A 145 2.60 1.46 9.67
CA VAL A 145 1.33 1.85 9.03
C VAL A 145 0.92 3.28 9.38
N LEU A 146 1.12 3.72 10.62
CA LEU A 146 0.84 5.11 11.01
C LEU A 146 1.73 6.11 10.25
N GLU A 147 3.01 5.81 10.06
CA GLU A 147 3.89 6.65 9.25
C GLU A 147 3.47 6.67 7.77
N VAL A 148 3.01 5.53 7.24
CA VAL A 148 2.41 5.46 5.89
C VAL A 148 1.20 6.38 5.80
N LEU A 149 0.27 6.31 6.75
CA LEU A 149 -0.93 7.15 6.74
C LEU A 149 -0.60 8.63 6.87
N LYS A 150 0.38 9.03 7.69
CA LYS A 150 0.82 10.42 7.78
C LYS A 150 1.36 10.94 6.45
N LYS A 151 2.21 10.16 5.78
CA LYS A 151 2.76 10.53 4.46
C LYS A 151 1.66 10.57 3.40
N PHE A 152 0.83 9.53 3.33
CA PHE A 152 -0.30 9.43 2.41
C PHE A 152 -1.28 10.60 2.55
N PHE A 153 -1.71 10.93 3.77
CA PHE A 153 -2.63 12.06 4.00
C PHE A 153 -2.01 13.40 3.57
N ARG A 154 -0.70 13.57 3.80
CA ARG A 154 0.00 14.80 3.41
C ARG A 154 0.10 14.93 1.89
N GLU A 155 0.44 13.84 1.20
CA GLU A 155 0.63 13.82 -0.25
C GLU A 155 -0.70 13.88 -1.02
N GLU A 156 -1.69 13.09 -0.60
CA GLU A 156 -2.94 12.93 -1.35
C GLU A 156 -4.01 13.94 -0.96
N PHE A 157 -4.03 14.36 0.31
CA PHE A 157 -5.09 15.22 0.84
C PHE A 157 -4.58 16.57 1.35
N GLY A 158 -3.27 16.79 1.42
CA GLY A 158 -2.69 18.03 1.93
C GLY A 158 -2.96 18.30 3.42
N ILE A 159 -3.24 17.25 4.21
CA ILE A 159 -3.54 17.34 5.65
C ILE A 159 -2.68 16.36 6.44
N GLU A 160 -2.53 16.57 7.75
CA GLU A 160 -1.85 15.60 8.61
C GLU A 160 -2.82 14.58 9.20
N PHE A 161 -2.45 13.31 9.13
CA PHE A 161 -3.16 12.24 9.84
C PHE A 161 -2.85 12.30 11.34
N SER A 162 -3.88 12.21 12.17
CA SER A 162 -3.75 12.12 13.63
C SER A 162 -4.74 11.10 14.21
N GLU A 163 -4.26 10.18 15.04
CA GLU A 163 -5.11 9.23 15.77
C GLU A 163 -6.04 9.92 16.78
N GLU A 164 -5.86 11.21 17.08
CA GLU A 164 -6.82 11.99 17.86
C GLU A 164 -8.07 12.30 17.05
N GLU A 165 -7.92 12.63 15.76
CA GLU A 165 -9.03 12.96 14.85
C GLU A 165 -9.64 11.73 14.17
N TYR A 166 -8.84 10.69 13.96
CA TYR A 166 -9.22 9.50 13.21
C TYR A 166 -9.29 8.28 14.11
N GLU A 167 -10.28 7.44 13.85
CA GLU A 167 -10.31 6.08 14.35
C GLU A 167 -9.74 5.15 13.28
N LEU A 168 -8.89 4.22 13.71
CA LEU A 168 -8.09 3.36 12.85
C LEU A 168 -8.31 1.90 13.24
N GLU A 169 -8.65 1.08 12.25
CA GLU A 169 -8.76 -0.36 12.35
C GLU A 169 -7.70 -1.00 11.44
N LEU A 170 -6.92 -1.93 12.00
CA LEU A 170 -5.84 -2.64 11.31
C LEU A 170 -6.13 -4.14 11.36
N HIS A 171 -6.13 -4.79 10.19
CA HIS A 171 -6.26 -6.24 10.06
C HIS A 171 -5.03 -6.77 9.30
N PRO A 172 -3.97 -7.21 10.01
CA PRO A 172 -2.78 -7.81 9.40
C PRO A 172 -3.10 -9.22 8.88
N GLU A 173 -2.48 -9.64 7.77
CA GLU A 173 -2.73 -10.98 7.21
C GLU A 173 -1.93 -12.10 7.91
N LEU A 174 -0.74 -11.79 8.43
CA LEU A 174 0.20 -12.81 8.90
C LEU A 174 0.11 -13.11 10.40
N SER A 175 -0.56 -12.28 11.21
CA SER A 175 -0.62 -12.47 12.67
C SER A 175 -1.77 -13.37 13.17
N ASP A 176 -2.74 -13.71 12.32
CA ASP A 176 -3.92 -14.46 12.73
C ASP A 176 -3.85 -15.99 12.47
N TYR A 177 -2.75 -16.48 11.89
CA TYR A 177 -2.55 -17.92 11.66
C TYR A 177 -1.82 -18.66 12.80
N PHE A 178 -1.34 -17.95 13.83
CA PHE A 178 -0.49 -18.53 14.89
C PHE A 178 -0.93 -18.23 16.33
N LEU A 179 -2.21 -17.85 16.56
CA LEU A 179 -2.80 -17.75 17.91
C LEU A 179 -3.82 -18.86 18.17
#